data_AF-A0A1F8SEF2-F1
#
_entry.id   AF-A0A1F8SEF2-F1
#
_cell.length_a   1.000
_cell.length_b   1.000
_cell.length_c   1.000
_cell.angle_alpha   90.00
_cell.angle_beta   90.00
_cell.angle_gamma   90.00
#
_symmetry.space_group_name_H-M   'P 1'
#
loop_
_entity.id
_entity.type
_entity.pdbx_description
1 polymer ?
#
loop_
_entity_poly.entity_id
_entity_poly.type
_entity_poly.pdbx_seq_one_letter_code
_entity_poly.pdbx_strand_id
1 'polypeptide(L)'
;MAEQRGPRVELLWFQDCPNHQAARAMLGDLLSELAPGTTVEDVDASDPAVAEQNRFPGSPTIRIDGRDVDPSFRDPGDYTPRCRLYYTAEGLRGVPERAWVVSALRASLERRGHAVR
;
A
#
# COMPACT_ATOMS: atom_id res chain seq x y z
N MET A 1 6.56 6.50 24.10
CA MET A 1 5.88 5.92 22.93
C MET A 1 6.03 6.93 21.81
N ALA A 2 6.84 6.63 20.79
CA ALA A 2 7.14 7.59 19.73
C ALA A 2 5.89 7.83 18.90
N GLU A 3 5.32 9.03 19.00
CA GLU A 3 4.23 9.48 18.14
C GLU A 3 4.73 9.38 16.70
N GLN A 4 4.12 8.50 15.90
CA GLN A 4 4.51 8.28 14.51
C GLN A 4 4.16 9.55 13.71
N ARG A 5 5.11 10.48 13.60
CA ARG A 5 4.98 11.74 12.82
C ARG A 5 4.96 11.52 11.30
N GLY A 6 5.07 10.28 10.84
CA GLY A 6 5.05 9.89 9.42
C GLY A 6 3.70 9.36 8.94
N PRO A 7 3.52 9.23 7.61
CA PRO A 7 2.40 8.49 7.02
C PRO A 7 2.41 7.02 7.50
N ARG A 8 1.24 6.44 7.77
CA ARG A 8 1.15 4.98 7.99
C ARG A 8 1.17 4.32 6.62
N VAL A 9 2.11 3.42 6.39
CA VAL A 9 2.28 2.75 5.10
C VAL A 9 2.17 1.25 5.31
N GLU A 10 1.24 0.62 4.61
CA GLU A 10 0.96 -0.81 4.72
C GLU A 10 1.23 -1.47 3.38
N LEU A 11 1.89 -2.63 3.42
CA LEU A 11 2.02 -3.54 2.28
C LEU A 11 1.36 -4.86 2.67
N LEU A 12 0.21 -5.15 2.06
CA LEU A 12 -0.50 -6.40 2.22
C LEU A 12 -0.10 -7.36 1.09
N TRP A 13 0.31 -8.57 1.43
CA TRP A 13 0.78 -9.58 0.49
C TRP A 13 0.47 -11.00 0.99
N PHE A 14 0.65 -12.01 0.14
CA PHE A 14 0.63 -13.43 0.54
C PHE A 14 1.87 -14.14 0.00
N GLN A 15 2.28 -15.24 0.65
CA GLN A 15 3.56 -15.93 0.40
C GLN A 15 3.79 -16.33 -1.06
N ASP A 16 2.75 -16.80 -1.74
CA ASP A 16 2.80 -17.25 -3.14
C ASP A 16 2.80 -16.10 -4.17
N CYS A 17 2.88 -14.83 -3.74
CA CYS A 17 2.91 -13.68 -4.66
C CYS A 17 4.34 -13.26 -5.02
N PRO A 18 4.82 -13.47 -6.27
CA PRO A 18 6.17 -13.07 -6.68
C PRO A 18 6.35 -11.53 -6.73
N ASN A 19 5.25 -10.77 -6.76
CA ASN A 19 5.26 -9.33 -6.97
C ASN A 19 5.45 -8.52 -5.68
N HIS A 20 5.39 -9.14 -4.49
CA HIS A 20 5.48 -8.40 -3.22
C HIS A 20 6.87 -7.77 -3.01
N GLN A 21 7.94 -8.46 -3.43
CA GLN A 21 9.31 -7.94 -3.30
C GLN A 21 9.52 -6.67 -4.15
N ALA A 22 8.97 -6.66 -5.38
CA ALA A 22 9.01 -5.49 -6.25
C ALA A 22 8.25 -4.30 -5.65
N ALA A 23 7.06 -4.55 -5.09
CA ALA A 23 6.30 -3.53 -4.37
C ALA A 23 7.04 -3.00 -3.14
N ARG A 24 7.70 -3.89 -2.38
CA ARG A 24 8.49 -3.52 -1.18
C ARG A 24 9.72 -2.67 -1.52
N ALA A 25 10.43 -3.01 -2.59
CA ALA A 25 11.55 -2.23 -3.09
C ALA A 25 11.10 -0.83 -3.55
N MET A 26 10.02 -0.75 -4.34
CA MET A 26 9.43 0.52 -4.77
C MET A 26 9.05 1.42 -3.57
N LEU A 27 8.47 0.84 -2.52
CA LEU A 27 8.17 1.56 -1.28
C LEU A 27 9.43 2.07 -0.59
N GLY A 28 10.49 1.25 -0.52
CA GLY A 28 11.76 1.65 0.09
C GLY A 28 12.37 2.88 -0.60
N ASP A 29 12.40 2.89 -1.92
CA ASP A 29 12.90 4.03 -2.71
C ASP A 29 12.07 5.29 -2.46
N LEU A 30 10.74 5.16 -2.58
CA LEU A 30 9.81 6.28 -2.43
C LEU A 30 9.83 6.90 -1.03
N LEU A 31 9.90 6.07 0.01
CA LEU A 31 9.94 6.54 1.39
C LEU A 31 11.27 7.22 1.72
N SER A 32 12.37 6.71 1.18
CA SER A 32 13.69 7.36 1.34
C SER A 32 13.72 8.75 0.71
N GLU A 33 13.03 8.93 -0.43
CA GLU A 33 12.94 10.21 -1.15
C GLU A 33 11.93 11.19 -0.52
N LEU A 34 10.73 10.72 -0.16
CA LEU A 34 9.59 11.59 0.14
C LEU A 34 9.23 11.67 1.63
N ALA A 35 9.47 10.61 2.39
CA ALA A 35 9.05 10.51 3.79
C ALA A 35 10.10 9.76 4.64
N PRO A 36 11.35 10.25 4.70
CA PRO A 36 12.44 9.54 5.34
C PRO A 36 12.14 9.26 6.82
N GLY A 37 12.45 8.03 7.25
CA GLY A 37 12.15 7.53 8.60
C GLY A 37 10.76 6.89 8.76
N THR A 38 9.95 6.84 7.70
CA THR A 38 8.68 6.10 7.70
C THR A 38 8.93 4.61 7.55
N THR A 39 8.29 3.80 8.40
CA THR A 39 8.33 2.33 8.34
C THR A 39 7.17 1.80 7.50
N VAL A 40 7.41 0.71 6.77
CA VAL A 40 6.36 -0.07 6.10
C VAL A 40 5.89 -1.17 7.04
N GLU A 41 4.58 -1.26 7.23
CA GLU A 41 3.92 -2.36 7.92
C GLU A 41 3.63 -3.47 6.90
N ASP A 42 4.42 -4.54 6.97
CA ASP A 42 4.25 -5.72 6.13
C ASP A 42 3.18 -6.64 6.75
N VAL A 43 2.08 -6.87 6.02
CA VAL A 43 0.94 -7.69 6.46
C VAL A 43 0.85 -8.94 5.58
N ASP A 44 1.17 -10.09 6.16
CA ASP A 44 0.99 -11.38 5.52
C ASP A 44 -0.48 -11.84 5.64
N ALA A 45 -1.23 -11.67 4.55
CA ALA A 45 -2.61 -12.07 4.40
C ALA A 45 -2.76 -13.44 3.71
N SER A 46 -1.80 -14.36 3.93
CA SER A 46 -1.92 -15.74 3.43
C SER A 46 -2.99 -16.55 4.16
N ASP A 47 -3.27 -16.23 5.43
CA ASP A 47 -4.38 -16.81 6.18
C ASP A 47 -5.69 -16.08 5.78
N PRO A 48 -6.74 -16.79 5.35
CA PRO A 48 -8.05 -16.19 5.04
C PRO A 48 -8.63 -15.33 6.17
N ALA A 49 -8.42 -15.70 7.44
CA ALA A 49 -8.88 -14.91 8.58
C ALA A 49 -8.14 -13.56 8.66
N VAL A 50 -6.84 -13.55 8.36
CA VAL A 50 -6.04 -12.32 8.29
C VAL A 50 -6.44 -11.48 7.07
N ALA A 51 -6.71 -12.13 5.93
CA ALA A 51 -7.21 -11.48 4.72
C ALA A 51 -8.55 -10.77 4.98
N GLU A 52 -9.50 -11.43 5.65
CA GLU A 52 -10.80 -10.87 6.01
C GLU A 52 -10.67 -9.71 7.00
N GLN A 53 -9.90 -9.88 8.08
CA GLN A 53 -9.66 -8.83 9.09
C GLN A 53 -9.05 -7.57 8.48
N ASN A 54 -8.12 -7.73 7.52
CA ASN A 54 -7.46 -6.63 6.85
C ASN A 54 -8.19 -6.16 5.58
N ARG A 55 -9.36 -6.72 5.27
CA ARG A 55 -10.12 -6.44 4.04
C ARG A 55 -9.23 -6.53 2.80
N PHE A 56 -8.46 -7.60 2.71
CA PHE A 56 -7.39 -7.76 1.74
C PHE A 56 -7.97 -8.00 0.34
N PRO A 57 -7.83 -7.07 -0.62
CA PRO A 57 -8.43 -7.23 -1.93
C PRO A 57 -7.57 -8.09 -2.88
N GLY A 58 -6.34 -8.42 -2.49
CA GLY A 58 -5.37 -9.22 -3.24
C GLY A 58 -3.94 -8.66 -3.19
N SER A 59 -2.93 -9.46 -3.53
CA SER A 59 -1.51 -9.09 -3.48
C SER A 59 -0.97 -8.56 -4.80
N PRO A 60 0.02 -7.64 -4.75
CA PRO A 60 0.37 -6.82 -3.59
C PRO A 60 -0.65 -5.70 -3.46
N THR A 61 -1.01 -5.28 -2.25
CA THR A 61 -1.83 -4.08 -1.99
C THR A 61 -1.07 -3.10 -1.12
N ILE A 62 -0.97 -1.85 -1.56
CA ILE A 62 -0.32 -0.78 -0.81
C ILE A 62 -1.40 0.16 -0.29
N ARG A 63 -1.33 0.49 1.00
CA ARG A 63 -2.19 1.51 1.61
C ARG A 63 -1.37 2.60 2.29
N ILE A 64 -1.85 3.83 2.18
CA ILE A 64 -1.34 4.98 2.91
C ILE A 64 -2.47 5.50 3.81
N ASP A 65 -2.25 5.48 5.12
CA ASP A 65 -3.26 5.79 6.14
C ASP A 65 -4.54 4.97 5.99
N GLY A 66 -4.42 3.67 5.71
CA GLY A 66 -5.56 2.79 5.47
C GLY A 66 -6.30 3.02 4.15
N ARG A 67 -5.84 3.94 3.28
CA ARG A 67 -6.41 4.17 1.95
C ARG A 67 -5.57 3.49 0.88
N ASP A 68 -6.24 2.76 -0.01
CA ASP A 68 -5.60 2.13 -1.16
C ASP A 68 -4.97 3.19 -2.08
N VAL A 69 -3.78 2.90 -2.60
CA VAL A 69 -3.10 3.83 -3.52
C VAL A 69 -3.74 3.85 -4.91
N ASP A 70 -4.41 2.78 -5.32
CA ASP A 70 -5.08 2.71 -6.62
C ASP A 70 -6.31 3.64 -6.63
N PRO A 71 -6.32 4.67 -7.51
CA PRO A 71 -7.43 5.61 -7.57
C PRO A 71 -8.74 4.97 -8.06
N SER A 72 -8.66 3.82 -8.72
CA SER A 72 -9.81 3.05 -9.20
C SER A 72 -10.25 1.97 -8.22
N PHE A 73 -9.63 1.90 -7.03
CA PHE A 73 -9.96 0.89 -6.04
C PHE A 73 -11.45 0.96 -5.65
N ARG A 74 -12.13 -0.17 -5.79
CA ARG A 74 -13.45 -0.41 -5.23
C ARG A 74 -13.36 -1.65 -4.37
N ASP A 75 -13.88 -1.55 -3.16
CA ASP A 75 -13.88 -2.67 -2.23
C ASP A 75 -14.67 -3.84 -2.84
N PRO A 76 -14.03 -5.01 -3.05
CA PRO A 76 -14.68 -6.14 -3.72
C PRO A 76 -15.68 -6.88 -2.82
N GLY A 77 -15.65 -6.67 -1.50
CA GLY A 77 -16.46 -7.43 -0.54
C GLY A 77 -16.07 -8.91 -0.37
N ASP A 78 -15.10 -9.41 -1.13
CA ASP A 78 -14.52 -10.76 -1.01
C ASP A 78 -13.03 -10.65 -0.71
N TYR A 79 -12.60 -11.31 0.38
CA TYR A 79 -11.26 -11.18 0.94
C TYR A 79 -10.58 -12.54 1.04
N THR A 80 -10.20 -13.05 -0.13
CA THR A 80 -9.44 -14.29 -0.26
C THR A 80 -8.00 -14.01 -0.68
N PRO A 81 -7.00 -14.82 -0.25
CA PRO A 81 -5.63 -14.69 -0.71
C PRO A 81 -5.57 -14.91 -2.24
N ARG A 82 -5.39 -13.83 -3.00
CA ARG A 82 -5.42 -13.84 -4.47
C ARG A 82 -4.48 -12.80 -5.06
N CYS A 83 -4.08 -12.99 -6.31
CA CYS A 83 -3.36 -11.96 -7.06
C CYS A 83 -4.28 -10.78 -7.40
N ARG A 84 -3.77 -9.56 -7.25
CA ARG A 84 -4.42 -8.33 -7.70
C ARG A 84 -3.79 -7.85 -8.99
N LEU A 85 -4.63 -7.42 -9.92
CA LEU A 85 -4.20 -6.75 -11.14
C LEU A 85 -4.57 -5.27 -11.10
N TYR A 86 -3.72 -4.46 -11.68
CA TYR A 86 -3.81 -3.01 -11.71
C TYR A 86 -3.90 -2.53 -13.16
N TYR A 87 -4.87 -1.69 -13.47
CA TYR A 87 -4.98 -1.07 -14.80
C TYR A 87 -4.11 0.19 -14.81
N THR A 88 -2.88 0.06 -15.32
CA THR A 88 -1.96 1.20 -15.49
C THR A 88 -2.03 1.75 -16.90
N ALA A 89 -1.42 2.91 -17.15
CA ALA A 89 -1.33 3.49 -18.50
C ALA A 89 -0.64 2.56 -19.52
N GLU A 90 0.21 1.65 -19.06
CA GLU A 90 0.94 0.66 -19.87
C GLU A 90 0.21 -0.69 -19.99
N GLY A 91 -0.97 -0.83 -19.36
CA GLY A 91 -1.79 -2.05 -19.39
C GLY A 91 -1.94 -2.73 -18.02
N LEU A 92 -2.25 -4.04 -18.03
CA LEU A 92 -2.49 -4.81 -16.82
C LEU A 92 -1.20 -5.15 -16.06
N ARG A 93 -1.02 -4.46 -14.93
CA ARG A 93 0.03 -4.54 -13.89
C ARG A 93 -0.20 -5.66 -12.88
N GLY A 94 0.83 -6.40 -12.46
CA GLY A 94 0.81 -7.18 -11.21
C GLY A 94 1.25 -6.39 -9.96
N VAL A 95 1.55 -5.10 -10.13
CA VAL A 95 1.98 -4.16 -9.08
C VAL A 95 1.30 -2.81 -9.30
N PRO A 96 1.04 -2.01 -8.24
CA PRO A 96 0.49 -0.68 -8.39
C PRO A 96 1.48 0.26 -9.09
N GLU A 97 0.96 1.32 -9.71
CA GLU A 97 1.79 2.32 -10.38
C GLU A 97 2.55 3.19 -9.36
N ARG A 98 3.85 3.43 -9.60
CA ARG A 98 4.68 4.26 -8.71
C ARG A 98 4.08 5.65 -8.48
N ALA A 99 3.51 6.25 -9.52
CA ALA A 99 2.89 7.57 -9.46
C ALA A 99 1.72 7.64 -8.47
N TRP A 100 0.94 6.56 -8.34
CA TRP A 100 -0.19 6.50 -7.40
C TRP A 100 0.30 6.52 -5.94
N VAL A 101 1.35 5.75 -5.65
CA VAL A 101 1.98 5.73 -4.32
C VAL A 101 2.56 7.11 -3.98
N VAL A 102 3.24 7.77 -4.93
CA VAL A 102 3.76 9.14 -4.77
C VAL A 102 2.64 10.12 -4.43
N SER A 103 1.54 10.10 -5.19
CA SER A 103 0.40 10.98 -4.96
C SER A 103 -0.24 10.74 -3.60
N ALA A 104 -0.42 9.47 -3.21
CA ALA A 104 -0.97 9.11 -1.91
C ALA A 104 -0.06 9.56 -0.75
N LEU A 105 1.25 9.39 -0.87
CA LEU A 105 2.23 9.87 0.11
C LEU A 105 2.21 11.39 0.24
N ARG A 106 2.21 12.13 -0.88
CA ARG A 106 2.15 13.60 -0.87
C ARG A 106 0.88 14.12 -0.21
N ALA A 107 -0.28 13.60 -0.61
CA ALA A 107 -1.56 13.96 0.01
C ALA A 107 -1.58 13.64 1.52
N SER A 108 -0.90 12.57 1.92
CA SER A 108 -0.75 12.16 3.32
C SER A 108 0.15 13.11 4.13
N LEU A 109 1.25 13.56 3.54
CA LEU A 109 2.17 14.54 4.13
C LEU A 109 1.53 15.94 4.20
N GLU A 110 0.81 16.38 3.16
CA GLU A 110 0.11 17.66 3.12
C GLU A 110 -0.94 17.76 4.23
N ARG A 111 -1.77 16.72 4.40
CA ARG A 111 -2.77 16.66 5.50
C ARG A 111 -2.12 16.79 6.88
N ARG A 112 -0.94 16.18 7.06
CA ARG A 112 -0.17 16.26 8.32
C ARG A 112 0.48 17.62 8.51
N GLY A 113 1.03 18.22 7.47
CA GLY A 113 1.61 19.56 7.52
C GLY A 113 0.56 20.64 7.81
N HIS A 114 -0.68 20.44 7.36
CA HIS A 114 -1.81 21.32 7.68
C HIS A 114 -2.36 21.14 9.10
N ALA A 115 -2.25 19.93 9.67
CA ALA A 115 -2.70 19.63 11.04
C ALA A 115 -1.75 20.15 12.14
N VAL A 116 -0.57 20.67 11.78
CA VAL A 116 0.46 21.19 12.71
C VAL A 116 0.40 22.73 12.82
N ARG A 117 -0.63 23.38 12.26
CA ARG A 117 -0.83 24.83 12.31
C ARG A 117 -1.92 25.25 13.28
#